data_AF-A0A147JY25-F1
#
_entry.id   AF-A0A147JY25-F1
#
_cell.length_a   1.000
_cell.length_b   1.000
_cell.length_c   1.000
_cell.angle_alpha   90.00
_cell.angle_beta   90.00
_cell.angle_gamma   90.00
#
_symmetry.space_group_name_H-M   'P 1'
#
loop_
_entity.id
_entity.type
_entity.pdbx_description
1 polymer ?
#
loop_
_entity_poly.entity_id
_entity_poly.type
_entity_poly.pdbx_seq_one_letter_code
_entity_poly.pdbx_strand_id
1 'polypeptide(L)'
;MRSKWSKAVLLSALMVTALLLPLMTVGLTTTAEPTGGSLAPLYIDNDGYHVILHGKDTMYQEYNVATPEPELEYSPGDNPPIMVGKKIENGAVVAFGGLPTFRGGTGYYGTRGYPDNVRWKEGEFDKLMHRVFQWLKSGATTVLWYEGHGVYHTRSVASYFIDNMVAAPYNYTITGTTSTPITSGLLAGKDILVIPQLQLGAGATGGNPTLLSDTEVEVIENFVKAGGGLLIMEGSDYATYNFYKVQNKILKKFGFLYLLTQGRMKLACTPFARSAD
;
A
#
# COMPACT_ATOMS: atom_id res chain seq x y z
N MET A 1 -26.66 46.27 -48.32
CA MET A 1 -26.56 44.82 -48.03
C MET A 1 -25.43 44.58 -47.03
N ARG A 2 -25.71 44.67 -45.72
CA ARG A 2 -24.77 44.33 -44.64
C ARG A 2 -25.53 43.77 -43.44
N SER A 3 -24.96 42.76 -42.78
CA SER A 3 -25.10 42.43 -41.35
C SER A 3 -26.22 41.52 -40.82
N LYS A 4 -26.74 40.54 -41.59
CA LYS A 4 -27.53 39.44 -40.96
C LYS A 4 -26.70 38.22 -40.56
N TRP A 5 -25.52 38.03 -41.14
CA TRP A 5 -24.71 36.82 -40.92
C TRP A 5 -23.76 36.89 -39.70
N SER A 6 -23.41 38.09 -39.22
CA SER A 6 -22.50 38.25 -38.08
C SER A 6 -23.13 38.00 -36.70
N LYS A 7 -24.47 38.08 -36.59
CA LYS A 7 -25.17 37.87 -35.31
C LYS A 7 -25.38 36.39 -34.96
N ALA A 8 -25.52 35.53 -35.96
CA ALA A 8 -25.71 34.09 -35.75
C ALA A 8 -24.43 33.41 -35.22
N VAL A 9 -23.25 33.81 -35.72
CA VAL A 9 -21.97 33.23 -35.31
C VAL A 9 -21.59 33.62 -33.87
N LEU A 10 -21.91 34.86 -33.45
CA LEU A 10 -21.64 35.30 -32.07
C LEU A 10 -22.54 34.60 -31.04
N LEU A 11 -23.80 34.29 -31.40
CA LEU A 11 -24.75 33.64 -30.50
C LEU A 11 -24.41 32.15 -30.28
N SER A 12 -23.92 31.46 -31.31
CA SER A 12 -23.44 30.07 -31.18
C SER A 12 -22.16 29.95 -30.35
N ALA A 13 -21.22 30.90 -30.47
CA ALA A 13 -20.01 30.89 -29.64
C ALA A 13 -20.29 31.16 -28.15
N LEU A 14 -21.29 32.01 -27.85
CA LEU A 14 -21.69 32.33 -26.47
C LEU A 14 -22.46 31.17 -25.80
N MET A 15 -23.27 30.42 -26.55
CA MET A 15 -23.97 29.25 -26.00
C MET A 15 -23.03 28.08 -25.70
N VAL A 16 -21.99 27.86 -26.50
CA VAL A 16 -20.98 26.81 -26.24
C VAL A 16 -20.15 27.13 -25.00
N THR A 17 -19.87 28.41 -24.72
CA THR A 17 -19.17 28.82 -23.49
C THR A 17 -20.07 28.79 -22.25
N ALA A 18 -21.35 29.12 -22.38
CA ALA A 18 -22.31 29.05 -21.25
C ALA A 18 -22.65 27.61 -20.82
N LEU A 19 -22.60 26.63 -21.73
CA LEU A 19 -22.88 25.23 -21.43
C LEU A 19 -21.68 24.44 -20.87
N LEU A 20 -20.45 24.95 -21.01
CA LEU A 20 -19.24 24.29 -20.50
C LEU A 20 -18.80 24.80 -19.11
N LEU A 21 -19.35 25.93 -18.64
CA LEU A 21 -18.99 26.53 -17.35
C LEU A 21 -19.62 25.89 -16.09
N PRO A 22 -20.72 25.09 -16.13
CA PRO A 22 -21.19 24.41 -14.91
C PRO A 22 -20.44 23.13 -14.56
N LEU A 23 -19.53 22.62 -15.41
CA LEU A 23 -18.87 21.32 -15.17
C LEU A 23 -17.58 21.40 -14.33
N MET A 24 -17.11 22.59 -13.94
CA MET A 24 -15.88 22.74 -13.14
C MET A 24 -16.11 23.20 -11.69
N THR A 25 -17.31 23.02 -11.14
CA THR A 25 -17.56 23.34 -9.73
C THR A 25 -18.41 22.27 -9.04
N VAL A 26 -17.96 21.01 -9.11
CA VAL A 26 -18.30 20.03 -8.07
C VAL A 26 -17.23 20.14 -6.99
N GLY A 27 -17.38 21.19 -6.17
CA GLY A 27 -16.69 21.29 -4.90
C GLY A 27 -17.23 20.24 -3.95
N LEU A 28 -16.30 19.47 -3.38
CA LEU A 28 -16.50 18.64 -2.20
C LEU A 28 -17.24 19.41 -1.10
N THR A 29 -18.40 18.92 -0.70
CA THR A 29 -18.83 18.80 0.70
C THR A 29 -20.17 18.08 0.76
N THR A 30 -20.15 16.78 1.04
CA THR A 30 -21.25 16.14 1.77
C THR A 30 -20.62 15.17 2.77
N THR A 31 -20.47 15.64 4.00
CA THR A 31 -20.46 14.81 5.20
C THR A 31 -21.85 14.19 5.34
N ALA A 32 -21.98 12.96 4.85
CA ALA A 32 -23.06 12.06 5.21
C ALA A 32 -22.42 10.73 5.60
N GLU A 33 -22.53 10.36 6.86
CA GLU A 33 -22.20 9.00 7.31
C GLU A 33 -23.17 8.01 6.62
N PRO A 34 -22.68 6.94 6.00
CA PRO A 34 -23.54 5.87 5.54
C PRO A 34 -23.79 4.90 6.69
N THR A 35 -24.99 4.96 7.26
CA THR A 35 -25.63 3.79 7.86
C THR A 35 -25.81 2.74 6.77
N GLY A 36 -24.83 1.84 6.64
CA GLY A 36 -24.89 0.68 5.75
C GLY A 36 -23.62 0.49 4.91
N GLY A 37 -22.57 -0.11 5.48
CA GLY A 37 -21.53 -0.87 4.77
C GLY A 37 -20.76 -0.21 3.62
N SER A 38 -20.86 1.11 3.43
CA SER A 38 -20.11 1.85 2.41
C SER A 38 -18.88 2.47 3.07
N LEU A 39 -17.70 1.93 2.77
CA LEU A 39 -16.43 2.47 3.24
C LEU A 39 -16.19 3.86 2.62
N ALA A 40 -15.52 4.73 3.37
CA ALA A 40 -15.14 6.06 2.94
C ALA A 40 -14.46 6.05 1.55
N PRO A 41 -14.68 7.08 0.71
CA PRO A 41 -14.02 7.16 -0.58
C PRO A 41 -12.49 7.12 -0.40
N LEU A 42 -11.80 6.37 -1.27
CA LEU A 42 -10.35 6.46 -1.41
C LEU A 42 -9.98 7.93 -1.59
N TYR A 43 -9.29 8.50 -0.61
CA TYR A 43 -8.85 9.88 -0.68
C TYR A 43 -7.72 9.97 -1.70
N ILE A 44 -7.96 10.71 -2.78
CA ILE A 44 -6.92 11.10 -3.73
C ILE A 44 -6.31 12.39 -3.20
N ASP A 45 -5.03 12.36 -2.86
CA ASP A 45 -4.32 13.59 -2.54
C ASP A 45 -3.88 14.32 -3.82
N ASN A 46 -3.41 15.56 -3.66
CA ASN A 46 -3.04 16.41 -4.78
C ASN A 46 -1.87 15.85 -5.62
N ASP A 47 -1.13 14.88 -5.09
CA ASP A 47 0.03 14.27 -5.75
C ASP A 47 -0.31 12.95 -6.45
N GLY A 48 -1.61 12.61 -6.51
CA GLY A 48 -2.15 11.44 -7.21
C GLY A 48 -2.01 10.15 -6.40
N TYR A 49 -1.81 10.23 -5.09
CA TYR A 49 -1.84 9.07 -4.22
C TYR A 49 -3.27 8.75 -3.78
N HIS A 50 -3.53 7.46 -3.62
CA HIS A 50 -4.73 6.94 -2.99
C HIS A 50 -4.38 6.48 -1.58
N VAL A 51 -4.85 7.20 -0.56
CA VAL A 51 -4.73 6.71 0.82
C VAL A 51 -5.78 5.62 1.02
N ILE A 52 -5.33 4.37 1.16
CA ILE A 52 -6.19 3.18 1.28
C ILE A 52 -6.52 2.90 2.75
N LEU A 53 -5.52 3.05 3.61
CA LEU A 53 -5.66 2.90 5.05
C LEU A 53 -4.86 3.99 5.74
N HIS A 54 -5.46 4.60 6.76
CA HIS A 54 -4.83 5.58 7.63
C HIS A 54 -5.00 5.19 9.09
N GLY A 55 -4.12 5.73 9.93
CA GLY A 55 -4.25 5.66 11.36
C GLY A 55 -5.46 6.44 11.85
N LYS A 56 -5.90 6.13 13.07
CA LYS A 56 -6.88 6.95 13.77
C LYS A 56 -6.28 8.32 14.10
N ASP A 57 -7.13 9.27 14.46
CA ASP A 57 -6.75 10.61 14.91
C ASP A 57 -5.85 10.57 16.16
N THR A 58 -6.05 9.56 16.99
CA THR A 58 -5.24 9.23 18.16
C THR A 58 -3.90 8.58 17.82
N MET A 59 -3.61 8.25 16.56
CA MET A 59 -2.32 7.70 16.18
C MET A 59 -1.29 8.79 15.96
N TYR A 60 -0.17 8.67 16.66
CA TYR A 60 0.98 9.55 16.51
C TYR A 60 2.25 8.71 16.52
N GLN A 61 3.32 9.30 15.96
CA GLN A 61 4.62 8.66 16.00
C GLN A 61 5.26 8.85 17.38
N GLU A 62 5.71 7.75 17.98
CA GLU A 62 6.61 7.85 19.14
C GLU A 62 8.03 7.51 18.69
N TYR A 63 8.92 8.50 18.85
CA TYR A 63 10.33 8.34 18.58
C TYR A 63 11.04 7.65 19.75
N ASN A 64 11.88 6.66 19.43
CA ASN A 64 12.84 6.13 20.38
C ASN A 64 14.24 6.58 19.94
N VAL A 65 14.95 7.26 20.83
CA VAL A 65 16.24 7.95 20.60
C VAL A 65 17.40 7.08 20.09
N ALA A 66 17.18 5.76 19.91
CA ALA A 66 18.16 4.82 19.35
C ALA A 66 17.97 4.51 17.86
N THR A 67 17.04 5.18 17.16
CA THR A 67 16.73 4.92 15.75
C THR A 67 16.89 6.18 14.90
N PRO A 68 17.26 6.10 13.61
CA PRO A 68 17.23 7.25 12.71
C PRO A 68 15.91 8.01 12.78
N GLU A 69 15.97 9.34 12.74
CA GLU A 69 14.79 10.21 12.70
C GLU A 69 13.88 9.84 11.52
N PRO A 70 12.55 9.88 11.70
CA PRO A 70 11.63 9.64 10.60
C PRO A 70 11.74 10.73 9.55
N GLU A 71 11.52 10.35 8.29
CA GLU A 71 11.51 11.31 7.18
C GLU A 71 10.31 12.28 7.27
N LEU A 72 9.24 11.89 7.96
CA LEU A 72 8.06 12.71 8.24
C LEU A 72 7.50 12.37 9.62
N GLU A 73 7.25 13.40 10.43
CA GLU A 73 6.61 13.27 11.74
C GLU A 73 5.10 13.47 11.63
N TYR A 74 4.35 12.65 12.37
CA TYR A 74 2.89 12.76 12.48
C TYR A 74 2.49 13.06 13.93
N SER A 75 1.77 14.17 14.08
CA SER A 75 1.14 14.62 15.32
C SER A 75 -0.25 13.97 15.50
N PRO A 76 -0.78 13.95 16.73
CA PRO A 76 -2.18 13.62 16.96
C PRO A 76 -3.10 14.49 16.08
N GLY A 77 -4.04 13.84 15.40
CA GLY A 77 -4.96 14.46 14.43
C GLY A 77 -4.54 14.29 12.97
N ASP A 78 -3.29 13.94 12.68
CA ASP A 78 -2.78 13.88 11.30
C ASP A 78 -3.29 12.65 10.52
N ASN A 79 -3.79 11.62 11.21
CA ASN A 79 -4.24 10.36 10.61
C ASN A 79 -3.18 9.76 9.65
N PRO A 80 -2.00 9.38 10.16
CA PRO A 80 -0.88 8.94 9.32
C PRO A 80 -1.29 7.82 8.34
N PRO A 81 -0.94 7.92 7.05
CA PRO A 81 -1.21 6.86 6.10
C PRO A 81 -0.44 5.58 6.45
N ILE A 82 -1.17 4.46 6.47
CA ILE A 82 -0.63 3.11 6.72
C ILE A 82 -0.46 2.35 5.40
N MET A 83 -1.38 2.56 4.46
CA MET A 83 -1.37 1.94 3.14
C MET A 83 -1.68 3.00 2.08
N VAL A 84 -0.79 3.14 1.09
CA VAL A 84 -0.92 4.14 0.02
C VAL A 84 -0.70 3.51 -1.34
N GLY A 85 -1.60 3.80 -2.28
CA GLY A 85 -1.50 3.40 -3.67
C GLY A 85 -1.16 4.56 -4.60
N LYS A 86 -0.48 4.28 -5.72
CA LYS A 86 -0.30 5.23 -6.83
C LYS A 86 -0.41 4.50 -8.17
N LYS A 87 -1.14 5.07 -9.13
CA LYS A 87 -1.14 4.58 -10.51
C LYS A 87 0.14 5.00 -11.22
N ILE A 88 0.77 4.06 -11.92
CA ILE A 88 2.02 4.27 -12.65
C ILE A 88 1.81 3.76 -14.06
N GLU A 89 1.61 4.68 -14.99
CA GLU A 89 1.33 4.35 -16.40
C GLU A 89 0.21 3.30 -16.50
N ASN A 90 0.49 2.10 -17.02
CA ASN A 90 -0.50 1.04 -17.17
C ASN A 90 -0.71 0.20 -15.91
N GLY A 91 0.13 0.35 -14.89
CA GLY A 91 0.10 -0.44 -13.66
C GLY A 91 -0.12 0.40 -12.41
N ALA A 92 0.23 -0.20 -11.28
CA ALA A 92 0.04 0.44 -9.98
C ALA A 92 1.00 -0.11 -8.93
N VAL A 93 1.28 0.72 -7.93
CA VAL A 93 2.09 0.37 -6.76
C VAL A 93 1.27 0.65 -5.51
N VAL A 94 1.33 -0.24 -4.53
CA VAL A 94 0.82 -0.04 -3.17
C VAL A 94 1.98 -0.26 -2.19
N ALA A 95 2.19 0.72 -1.31
CA ALA A 95 3.09 0.64 -0.17
C ALA A 95 2.28 0.35 1.10
N PHE A 96 2.75 -0.57 1.95
CA PHE A 96 2.07 -0.92 3.19
C PHE A 96 3.03 -1.16 4.36
N GLY A 97 2.87 -0.39 5.44
CA GLY A 97 3.69 -0.50 6.67
C GLY A 97 3.23 -1.57 7.67
N GLY A 98 2.25 -2.40 7.32
CA GLY A 98 1.64 -3.38 8.23
C GLY A 98 2.02 -4.83 7.96
N LEU A 99 3.21 -5.11 7.44
CA LEU A 99 3.64 -6.47 7.10
C LEU A 99 3.50 -7.50 8.26
N PRO A 100 3.72 -7.17 9.56
CA PRO A 100 3.54 -8.12 10.64
C PRO A 100 2.11 -8.65 10.74
N THR A 101 1.10 -7.95 10.20
CA THR A 101 -0.29 -8.41 10.15
C THR A 101 -0.41 -9.73 9.41
N PHE A 102 0.44 -10.02 8.41
CA PHE A 102 0.40 -11.28 7.67
C PHE A 102 0.94 -12.48 8.45
N ARG A 103 1.54 -12.29 9.62
CA ARG A 103 2.10 -13.38 10.44
C ARG A 103 0.95 -14.24 11.01
N GLY A 104 1.08 -15.55 10.87
CA GLY A 104 0.10 -16.53 11.33
C GLY A 104 0.11 -17.71 10.38
N GLY A 105 1.14 -18.56 10.46
CA GLY A 105 1.35 -19.63 9.50
C GLY A 105 2.34 -20.66 10.01
N THR A 106 2.57 -21.70 9.22
CA THR A 106 3.38 -22.87 9.60
C THR A 106 4.84 -22.56 9.90
N GLY A 107 5.37 -21.46 9.36
CA GLY A 107 6.77 -21.04 9.52
C GLY A 107 7.01 -19.98 10.60
N TYR A 108 5.97 -19.48 11.26
CA TYR A 108 6.12 -18.46 12.30
C TYR A 108 6.39 -19.11 13.66
N TYR A 109 7.50 -18.76 14.33
CA TYR A 109 7.94 -19.34 15.61
C TYR A 109 6.84 -19.25 16.69
N GLY A 110 6.26 -20.41 17.02
CA GLY A 110 5.22 -20.53 18.06
C GLY A 110 4.32 -21.75 17.87
N THR A 111 4.89 -22.94 18.06
CA THR A 111 4.27 -24.13 18.70
C THR A 111 2.75 -24.12 18.94
N ARG A 112 2.06 -25.08 18.30
CA ARG A 112 0.92 -25.88 18.81
C ARG A 112 0.34 -25.37 20.14
N GLY A 113 -0.75 -24.60 20.12
CA GLY A 113 -1.55 -24.35 21.32
C GLY A 113 -2.13 -22.94 21.49
N TYR A 114 -1.72 -21.95 20.70
CA TYR A 114 -2.37 -20.63 20.68
C TYR A 114 -3.18 -20.47 19.38
N PRO A 115 -4.50 -20.71 19.41
CA PRO A 115 -5.38 -20.50 18.26
C PRO A 115 -5.48 -19.02 17.81
N ASP A 116 -4.90 -18.09 18.58
CA ASP A 116 -5.04 -16.64 18.41
C ASP A 116 -3.79 -15.95 17.80
N ASN A 117 -2.89 -16.68 17.13
CA ASN A 117 -1.66 -16.10 16.57
C ASN A 117 -1.88 -15.37 15.23
N VAL A 118 -3.10 -15.40 14.69
CA VAL A 118 -3.52 -14.64 13.52
C VAL A 118 -3.76 -13.19 13.93
N ARG A 119 -2.98 -12.26 13.36
CA ARG A 119 -3.09 -10.82 13.69
C ARG A 119 -4.16 -10.08 12.90
N TRP A 120 -4.98 -10.82 12.19
CA TRP A 120 -6.05 -10.32 11.32
C TRP A 120 -7.27 -11.22 11.44
N LYS A 121 -8.41 -10.69 11.02
CA LYS A 121 -9.69 -11.40 11.06
C LYS A 121 -10.12 -11.76 9.65
N GLU A 122 -10.52 -13.02 9.47
CA GLU A 122 -11.13 -13.51 8.24
C GLU A 122 -12.44 -12.79 7.95
N GLY A 123 -12.68 -12.50 6.68
CA GLY A 123 -13.79 -11.69 6.19
C GLY A 123 -13.56 -10.18 6.31
N GLU A 124 -12.39 -9.74 6.79
CA GLU A 124 -12.00 -8.33 6.93
C GLU A 124 -10.71 -8.05 6.15
N PHE A 125 -9.56 -8.56 6.63
CA PHE A 125 -8.26 -8.21 6.04
C PHE A 125 -8.03 -8.90 4.68
N ASP A 126 -8.48 -10.13 4.51
CA ASP A 126 -8.52 -10.85 3.24
C ASP A 126 -9.37 -10.11 2.19
N LYS A 127 -10.53 -9.56 2.58
CA LYS A 127 -11.35 -8.72 1.68
C LYS A 127 -10.62 -7.45 1.28
N LEU A 128 -9.98 -6.77 2.24
CA LEU A 128 -9.16 -5.59 1.95
C LEU A 128 -8.06 -5.95 0.94
N MET A 129 -7.31 -7.02 1.18
CA MET A 129 -6.21 -7.41 0.30
C MET A 129 -6.69 -7.88 -1.07
N HIS A 130 -7.82 -8.57 -1.16
CA HIS A 130 -8.46 -8.87 -2.45
C HIS A 130 -8.77 -7.57 -3.22
N ARG A 131 -9.36 -6.57 -2.56
CA ARG A 131 -9.65 -5.27 -3.18
C ARG A 131 -8.37 -4.54 -3.60
N VAL A 132 -7.31 -4.61 -2.79
CA VAL A 132 -5.99 -4.07 -3.13
C VAL A 132 -5.43 -4.75 -4.36
N PHE A 133 -5.49 -6.07 -4.45
CA PHE A 133 -5.01 -6.82 -5.62
C PHE A 133 -5.79 -6.47 -6.88
N GLN A 134 -7.12 -6.36 -6.80
CA GLN A 134 -7.95 -5.93 -7.93
C GLN A 134 -7.73 -4.45 -8.31
N TRP A 135 -7.41 -3.59 -7.34
CA TRP A 135 -7.04 -2.20 -7.61
C TRP A 135 -5.67 -2.09 -8.26
N LEU A 136 -4.71 -2.92 -7.84
CA LEU A 136 -3.38 -3.02 -8.44
C LEU A 136 -3.49 -3.44 -9.91
N LYS A 137 -4.24 -4.51 -10.19
CA LYS A 137 -4.55 -4.98 -11.53
C LYS A 137 -5.92 -5.66 -11.56
N SER A 138 -6.85 -5.07 -12.31
CA SER A 138 -8.20 -5.61 -12.46
C SER A 138 -8.15 -6.99 -13.11
N GLY A 139 -8.86 -7.95 -12.53
CA GLY A 139 -8.88 -9.35 -12.99
C GLY A 139 -7.64 -10.16 -12.59
N ALA A 140 -6.75 -9.61 -11.74
CA ALA A 140 -5.57 -10.33 -11.29
C ALA A 140 -5.94 -11.64 -10.58
N THR A 141 -5.23 -12.71 -10.93
CA THR A 141 -5.35 -14.03 -10.29
C THR A 141 -4.00 -14.65 -9.99
N THR A 142 -2.91 -14.20 -10.61
CA THR A 142 -1.57 -14.78 -10.46
C THR A 142 -0.63 -13.86 -9.69
N VAL A 143 -0.13 -14.31 -8.54
CA VAL A 143 0.69 -13.50 -7.64
C VAL A 143 2.04 -14.19 -7.41
N LEU A 144 3.12 -13.42 -7.52
CA LEU A 144 4.43 -13.81 -7.02
C LEU A 144 4.65 -13.19 -5.64
N TRP A 145 4.73 -14.04 -4.62
CA TRP A 145 5.19 -13.68 -3.29
C TRP A 145 6.70 -13.87 -3.23
N TYR A 146 7.47 -12.78 -3.30
CA TYR A 146 8.92 -12.88 -3.41
C TYR A 146 9.57 -13.24 -2.06
N GLU A 147 10.46 -14.23 -2.05
CA GLU A 147 11.13 -14.76 -0.85
C GLU A 147 12.67 -14.74 -0.97
N GLY A 148 13.22 -14.16 -2.03
CA GLY A 148 14.67 -13.96 -2.17
C GLY A 148 15.18 -12.85 -1.26
N HIS A 149 16.48 -12.54 -1.33
CA HIS A 149 17.11 -11.48 -0.52
C HIS A 149 16.86 -11.58 1.00
N GLY A 150 16.80 -12.81 1.54
CA GLY A 150 16.68 -13.04 2.98
C GLY A 150 15.31 -12.70 3.58
N VAL A 151 14.27 -12.54 2.77
CA VAL A 151 12.89 -12.28 3.23
C VAL A 151 12.47 -13.27 4.32
N TYR A 152 12.09 -12.73 5.49
CA TYR A 152 11.57 -13.53 6.61
C TYR A 152 10.10 -13.88 6.42
N HIS A 153 9.29 -12.94 5.94
CA HIS A 153 7.83 -13.12 5.75
C HIS A 153 7.53 -13.92 4.48
N THR A 154 8.03 -15.14 4.45
CA THR A 154 7.78 -16.12 3.38
C THR A 154 6.32 -16.57 3.36
N ARG A 155 5.95 -17.31 2.32
CA ARG A 155 4.65 -17.96 2.24
C ARG A 155 4.36 -18.89 3.41
N SER A 156 5.38 -19.52 3.99
CA SER A 156 5.20 -20.36 5.18
C SER A 156 4.87 -19.52 6.42
N VAL A 157 5.47 -18.35 6.58
CA VAL A 157 5.15 -17.42 7.68
C VAL A 157 3.75 -16.79 7.51
N ALA A 158 3.35 -16.53 6.27
CA ALA A 158 2.06 -15.92 5.91
C ALA A 158 0.99 -16.94 5.48
N SER A 159 1.15 -18.22 5.83
CA SER A 159 0.41 -19.29 5.16
C SER A 159 -1.10 -19.18 5.36
N TYR A 160 -1.62 -18.84 6.54
CA TYR A 160 -3.08 -18.74 6.71
C TYR A 160 -3.71 -17.64 5.85
N PHE A 161 -3.01 -16.51 5.66
CA PHE A 161 -3.47 -15.46 4.75
C PHE A 161 -3.48 -15.97 3.30
N ILE A 162 -2.38 -16.60 2.89
CA ILE A 162 -2.24 -17.13 1.53
C ILE A 162 -3.28 -18.22 1.26
N ASP A 163 -3.51 -19.12 2.21
CA ASP A 163 -4.49 -20.19 2.09
C ASP A 163 -5.90 -19.62 1.90
N ASN A 164 -6.27 -18.57 2.64
CA ASN A 164 -7.54 -17.87 2.43
C ASN A 164 -7.63 -17.21 1.04
N MET A 165 -6.55 -16.59 0.55
CA MET A 165 -6.54 -15.98 -0.78
C MET A 165 -6.58 -17.02 -1.92
N VAL A 166 -6.02 -18.21 -1.71
CA VAL A 166 -6.06 -19.32 -2.68
C VAL A 166 -7.42 -20.02 -2.67
N ALA A 167 -8.08 -20.10 -1.52
CA ALA A 167 -9.41 -20.68 -1.39
C ALA A 167 -10.51 -19.83 -2.07
N ALA A 168 -11.68 -20.45 -2.24
CA ALA A 168 -12.88 -19.73 -2.64
C ALA A 168 -13.27 -18.72 -1.53
N PRO A 169 -13.77 -17.51 -1.89
CA PRO A 169 -14.18 -17.09 -3.23
C PRO A 169 -13.07 -16.43 -4.06
N TYR A 170 -11.85 -16.27 -3.52
CA TYR A 170 -10.82 -15.43 -4.15
C TYR A 170 -10.03 -16.13 -5.26
N ASN A 171 -9.72 -17.42 -5.10
CA ASN A 171 -9.13 -18.28 -6.13
C ASN A 171 -7.82 -17.74 -6.75
N TYR A 172 -6.95 -17.09 -5.96
CA TYR A 172 -5.64 -16.67 -6.44
C TYR A 172 -4.67 -17.86 -6.58
N THR A 173 -3.77 -17.77 -7.54
CA THR A 173 -2.56 -18.60 -7.63
C THR A 173 -1.38 -17.80 -7.07
N ILE A 174 -1.00 -18.09 -5.81
CA ILE A 174 0.13 -17.41 -5.15
C ILE A 174 1.34 -18.34 -5.11
N THR A 175 2.39 -17.99 -5.85
CA THR A 175 3.66 -18.74 -5.91
C THR A 175 4.76 -18.03 -5.15
N GLY A 176 5.70 -18.79 -4.58
CA GLY A 176 6.88 -18.26 -3.86
C GLY A 176 8.17 -18.59 -4.59
N THR A 177 9.20 -17.76 -4.45
CA THR A 177 10.55 -18.05 -4.96
C THR A 177 11.62 -17.37 -4.12
N THR A 178 12.71 -18.09 -3.86
CA THR A 178 13.94 -17.57 -3.25
C THR A 178 14.99 -17.17 -4.29
N SER A 179 14.69 -17.38 -5.59
CA SER A 179 15.60 -17.04 -6.68
C SER A 179 15.95 -15.56 -6.67
N THR A 180 17.25 -15.28 -6.72
CA THR A 180 17.83 -13.94 -6.69
C THR A 180 18.83 -13.83 -7.84
N PRO A 181 18.85 -12.77 -8.65
CA PRO A 181 18.07 -11.52 -8.55
C PRO A 181 16.61 -11.63 -9.04
N ILE A 182 15.79 -10.59 -8.82
CA ILE A 182 14.49 -10.43 -9.50
C ILE A 182 14.74 -10.18 -11.00
N THR A 183 14.23 -11.06 -11.85
CA THR A 183 14.38 -10.96 -13.32
C THR A 183 13.03 -10.89 -14.02
N SER A 184 12.99 -10.38 -15.25
CA SER A 184 11.77 -10.37 -16.08
C SER A 184 11.20 -11.77 -16.27
N GLY A 185 12.04 -12.80 -16.35
CA GLY A 185 11.62 -14.20 -16.44
C GLY A 185 10.86 -14.67 -15.20
N LEU A 186 11.22 -14.21 -14.00
CA LEU A 186 10.47 -14.51 -12.77
C LEU A 186 9.09 -13.84 -12.75
N LEU A 187 8.98 -12.65 -13.35
CA LEU A 187 7.74 -11.86 -13.39
C LEU A 187 6.84 -12.23 -14.58
N ALA A 188 7.34 -12.99 -15.55
CA ALA A 188 6.59 -13.41 -16.71
C ALA A 188 5.32 -14.20 -16.32
N GLY A 189 4.17 -13.77 -16.85
CA GLY A 189 2.87 -14.39 -16.57
C GLY A 189 2.34 -14.17 -15.15
N LYS A 190 2.92 -13.22 -14.39
CA LYS A 190 2.40 -12.79 -13.09
C LYS A 190 1.58 -11.51 -13.25
N ASP A 191 0.49 -11.41 -12.49
CA ASP A 191 -0.32 -10.20 -12.42
C ASP A 191 0.23 -9.23 -11.38
N ILE A 192 0.67 -9.77 -10.25
CA ILE A 192 1.12 -9.00 -9.09
C ILE A 192 2.45 -9.55 -8.57
N LEU A 193 3.37 -8.64 -8.28
CA LEU A 193 4.56 -8.89 -7.47
C LEU A 193 4.31 -8.38 -6.04
N VAL A 194 4.50 -9.25 -5.05
CA VAL A 194 4.52 -8.90 -3.63
C VAL A 194 5.95 -8.95 -3.13
N ILE A 195 6.43 -7.85 -2.55
CA ILE A 195 7.75 -7.74 -1.90
C ILE A 195 7.51 -7.57 -0.38
N PRO A 196 7.62 -8.65 0.41
CA PRO A 196 7.35 -8.62 1.84
C PRO A 196 8.65 -8.41 2.63
N GLN A 197 9.20 -7.19 2.57
CA GLN A 197 10.45 -6.76 3.24
C GLN A 197 11.71 -7.50 2.77
N LEU A 198 12.43 -6.95 1.78
CA LEU A 198 13.78 -7.43 1.43
C LEU A 198 14.72 -7.16 2.61
N GLN A 199 15.51 -8.16 3.02
CA GLN A 199 16.36 -8.08 4.21
C GLN A 199 17.85 -7.95 3.85
N LEU A 200 18.17 -6.90 3.08
CA LEU A 200 19.54 -6.62 2.65
C LEU A 200 20.25 -5.67 3.61
N GLY A 201 21.45 -6.05 4.07
CA GLY A 201 22.28 -5.25 4.96
C GLY A 201 21.87 -5.37 6.43
N ALA A 202 22.11 -4.32 7.21
CA ALA A 202 21.87 -4.33 8.65
C ALA A 202 20.47 -3.77 8.98
N GLY A 203 19.56 -4.63 9.44
CA GLY A 203 18.21 -4.19 9.81
C GLY A 203 18.14 -3.27 11.03
N ALA A 204 19.21 -3.17 11.83
CA ALA A 204 19.30 -2.18 12.92
C ALA A 204 19.38 -0.73 12.41
N THR A 205 19.81 -0.53 11.17
CA THR A 205 20.04 0.80 10.58
C THR A 205 19.16 1.07 9.36
N GLY A 206 18.12 0.24 9.13
CA GLY A 206 17.20 0.37 8.00
C GLY A 206 17.59 -0.44 6.77
N GLY A 207 18.60 -1.31 6.85
CA GLY A 207 19.15 -2.06 5.71
C GLY A 207 20.13 -1.25 4.85
N ASN A 208 20.66 -1.88 3.81
CA ASN A 208 21.57 -1.25 2.85
C ASN A 208 21.01 -1.30 1.40
N PRO A 209 20.49 -0.18 0.87
CA PRO A 209 19.91 -0.13 -0.47
C PRO A 209 20.93 -0.31 -1.61
N THR A 210 22.24 -0.18 -1.36
CA THR A 210 23.26 -0.40 -2.39
C THR A 210 23.44 -1.87 -2.74
N LEU A 211 22.92 -2.78 -1.90
CA LEU A 211 22.98 -4.23 -2.12
C LEU A 211 21.86 -4.74 -3.04
N LEU A 212 20.77 -3.97 -3.20
CA LEU A 212 19.77 -4.24 -4.22
C LEU A 212 20.24 -3.62 -5.53
N SER A 213 20.44 -4.40 -6.58
CA SER A 213 20.97 -3.87 -7.85
C SER A 213 19.98 -2.91 -8.52
N ASP A 214 20.48 -1.88 -9.22
CA ASP A 214 19.62 -0.95 -9.96
C ASP A 214 18.90 -1.66 -11.12
N THR A 215 19.53 -2.69 -11.69
CA THR A 215 18.92 -3.55 -12.71
C THR A 215 17.68 -4.29 -12.19
N GLU A 216 17.70 -4.79 -10.95
CA GLU A 216 16.50 -5.39 -10.34
C GLU A 216 15.39 -4.37 -10.15
N VAL A 217 15.73 -3.16 -9.69
CA VAL A 217 14.76 -2.08 -9.53
C VAL A 217 14.15 -1.68 -10.88
N GLU A 218 14.94 -1.64 -11.94
CA GLU A 218 14.46 -1.38 -13.31
C GLU A 218 13.56 -2.51 -13.84
N VAL A 219 13.87 -3.78 -13.54
CA VAL A 219 12.98 -4.91 -13.87
C VAL A 219 11.62 -4.77 -13.19
N ILE A 220 11.60 -4.39 -11.90
CA ILE A 220 10.36 -4.16 -11.16
C ILE A 220 9.58 -2.97 -11.76
N GLU A 221 10.27 -1.88 -12.08
CA GLU A 221 9.68 -0.70 -12.73
C GLU A 221 9.02 -1.06 -14.06
N ASN A 222 9.75 -1.76 -14.93
CA ASN A 222 9.27 -2.17 -16.24
C ASN A 222 8.05 -3.10 -16.14
N PHE A 223 8.05 -4.01 -15.17
CA PHE A 223 6.88 -4.86 -14.89
C PHE A 223 5.63 -4.03 -14.52
N VAL A 224 5.78 -3.04 -13.64
CA VAL A 224 4.67 -2.16 -13.25
C VAL A 224 4.21 -1.31 -14.43
N LYS A 225 5.13 -0.65 -15.14
CA LYS A 225 4.80 0.19 -16.31
C LYS A 225 4.13 -0.59 -17.45
N ALA A 226 4.45 -1.88 -17.58
CA ALA A 226 3.80 -2.79 -18.52
C ALA A 226 2.39 -3.27 -18.07
N GLY A 227 1.89 -2.82 -16.92
CA GLY A 227 0.56 -3.16 -16.41
C GLY A 227 0.53 -4.16 -15.26
N GLY A 228 1.68 -4.50 -14.68
CA GLY A 228 1.78 -5.28 -13.45
C GLY A 228 1.38 -4.48 -12.21
N GLY A 229 0.96 -5.21 -11.18
CA GLY A 229 0.73 -4.65 -9.84
C GLY A 229 1.91 -4.90 -8.91
N LEU A 230 2.35 -3.89 -8.16
CA LEU A 230 3.36 -4.05 -7.10
C LEU A 230 2.74 -3.79 -5.73
N LEU A 231 2.79 -4.78 -4.84
CA LEU A 231 2.60 -4.57 -3.40
C LEU A 231 3.96 -4.65 -2.73
N ILE A 232 4.45 -3.53 -2.19
CA ILE A 232 5.68 -3.48 -1.39
C ILE A 232 5.32 -3.22 0.06
N MET A 233 5.88 -4.03 0.94
CA MET A 233 5.53 -4.02 2.35
C MET A 233 6.78 -3.91 3.21
N GLU A 234 6.61 -3.28 4.36
CA GLU A 234 7.61 -3.25 5.40
C GLU A 234 6.98 -3.61 6.74
N GLY A 235 7.73 -4.36 7.53
CA GLY A 235 7.38 -4.66 8.90
C GLY A 235 8.45 -4.16 9.80
N SER A 236 8.55 -2.83 9.92
CA SER A 236 9.43 -2.14 10.86
C SER A 236 9.03 -2.56 12.29
N ASP A 237 9.53 -3.71 12.69
CA ASP A 237 9.48 -4.20 14.05
C ASP A 237 10.55 -3.46 14.86
N TYR A 238 10.37 -3.42 16.17
CA TYR A 238 11.35 -2.80 17.05
C TYR A 238 12.75 -3.44 16.87
N ALA A 239 13.81 -2.62 16.88
CA ALA A 239 15.22 -3.02 16.78
C ALA A 239 15.69 -3.50 15.38
N THR A 240 16.29 -4.69 15.28
CA THR A 240 17.17 -5.11 14.17
C THR A 240 16.44 -5.63 12.92
N TYR A 241 15.11 -5.51 12.85
CA TYR A 241 14.28 -6.09 11.79
C TYR A 241 13.59 -5.02 10.93
N ASN A 242 14.32 -3.93 10.66
CA ASN A 242 13.84 -2.80 9.89
C ASN A 242 14.70 -2.59 8.64
N PHE A 243 14.11 -2.70 7.46
CA PHE A 243 14.79 -2.65 6.18
C PHE A 243 14.21 -1.59 5.23
N TYR A 244 13.48 -0.61 5.79
CA TYR A 244 12.79 0.43 5.03
C TYR A 244 13.65 1.14 3.97
N LYS A 245 14.97 1.32 4.16
CA LYS A 245 15.82 1.99 3.17
C LYS A 245 15.92 1.18 1.87
N VAL A 246 15.96 -0.14 1.97
CA VAL A 246 15.97 -1.05 0.82
C VAL A 246 14.64 -0.95 0.06
N GLN A 247 13.54 -0.88 0.80
CA GLN A 247 12.19 -0.84 0.23
C GLN A 247 11.94 0.53 -0.43
N ASN A 248 12.40 1.59 0.23
CA ASN A 248 12.32 2.97 -0.24
C ASN A 248 13.15 3.19 -1.50
N LYS A 249 14.21 2.41 -1.77
CA LYS A 249 14.92 2.47 -3.06
C LYS A 249 13.97 2.16 -4.22
N ILE A 250 13.11 1.15 -4.07
CA ILE A 250 12.12 0.77 -5.08
C ILE A 250 11.04 1.85 -5.17
N LEU A 251 10.49 2.29 -4.03
CA LEU A 251 9.45 3.34 -4.01
C LEU A 251 9.92 4.66 -4.64
N LYS A 252 11.15 5.10 -4.36
CA LYS A 252 11.75 6.31 -4.96
C LYS A 252 11.84 6.22 -6.48
N LYS A 253 12.03 5.01 -7.05
CA LYS A 253 12.02 4.80 -8.51
C LYS A 253 10.67 5.18 -9.13
N PHE A 254 9.57 4.99 -8.39
CA PHE A 254 8.21 5.35 -8.80
C PHE A 254 7.81 6.78 -8.38
N GLY A 255 8.75 7.58 -7.87
CA GLY A 255 8.49 8.92 -7.36
C GLY A 255 7.50 8.95 -6.20
N PHE A 256 7.54 7.94 -5.31
CA PHE A 256 6.77 7.95 -4.07
C PHE A 256 7.34 8.95 -3.07
N LEU A 257 6.44 9.73 -2.45
CA LEU A 257 6.73 10.65 -1.35
C LEU A 257 6.39 10.00 0.00
N TYR A 258 5.36 9.14 0.04
CA TYR A 258 5.06 8.31 1.19
C TYR A 258 6.06 7.15 1.27
N LEU A 259 7.12 7.39 2.03
CA LEU A 259 8.20 6.45 2.25
C LEU A 259 7.97 5.69 3.57
N LEU A 260 8.44 4.45 3.60
CA LEU A 260 8.34 3.61 4.79
C LEU A 260 9.36 4.13 5.79
N THR A 261 8.99 4.26 7.06
CA THR A 261 9.85 4.84 8.09
C THR A 261 10.04 3.87 9.26
N GLN A 262 11.11 4.11 10.03
CA GLN A 262 11.25 3.49 11.34
C GLN A 262 10.39 4.25 12.35
N GLY A 263 9.39 3.60 12.92
CA GLY A 263 8.57 4.23 13.96
C GLY A 263 7.48 3.31 14.47
N ARG A 264 7.16 3.43 15.76
CA ARG A 264 5.88 2.93 16.27
C ARG A 264 4.85 4.04 16.08
N MET A 265 3.75 3.71 15.40
CA MET A 265 2.52 4.46 15.60
C MET A 265 1.89 3.96 16.89
N LYS A 266 1.85 4.80 17.92
CA LYS A 266 1.12 4.51 19.15
C LYS A 266 -0.32 4.97 18.99
N LEU A 267 -1.26 4.15 19.43
CA LEU A 267 -2.61 4.62 19.70
C LEU A 267 -2.56 5.41 21.01
N ALA A 268 -3.00 6.66 21.03
CA ALA A 268 -3.29 7.37 22.27
C ALA A 268 -4.53 6.71 22.92
N CYS A 269 -4.33 5.62 23.66
CA CYS A 269 -5.31 5.24 24.67
C CYS A 269 -5.14 6.25 25.81
N THR A 270 -5.97 7.29 25.86
CA THR A 270 -6.24 7.94 27.15
C THR A 270 -6.60 6.82 28.12
N PRO A 271 -5.91 6.67 29.26
CA PRO A 271 -6.31 5.68 30.23
C PRO A 271 -7.78 5.96 30.54
N PHE A 272 -8.63 4.97 30.33
CA PHE A 272 -9.93 4.96 30.97
C PHE A 272 -9.62 5.03 32.46
N ALA A 273 -9.72 6.24 33.04
CA ALA A 273 -9.88 6.37 34.45
C ALA A 273 -11.13 5.54 34.76
N ARG A 274 -10.94 4.38 35.41
CA ARG A 274 -12.05 3.76 36.12
C ARG A 274 -12.55 4.86 37.04
N SER A 275 -13.76 5.37 36.80
CA SER A 275 -14.47 6.06 37.86
C SER A 275 -14.54 5.06 39.00
N ALA A 276 -14.01 5.49 40.15
CA ALA A 276 -14.24 4.78 41.38
C ALA A 276 -15.69 5.07 41.78
N ASP A 277 -16.60 4.23 41.29
CA ASP A 277 -17.95 4.05 41.83
C ASP A 277 -18.15 2.57 42.16
#